data_AF-A0A357I0C4-F1
#
_entry.id   AF-A0A357I0C4-F1
#
_cell.length_a   1.000
_cell.length_b   1.000
_cell.length_c   1.000
_cell.angle_alpha   90.00
_cell.angle_beta   90.00
_cell.angle_gamma   90.00
#
_symmetry.space_group_name_H-M   'P 1'
#
loop_
_entity.id
_entity.type
_entity.pdbx_description
1 polymer ?
#
loop_
_entity_poly.entity_id
_entity_poly.type
_entity_poly.pdbx_seq_one_letter_code
_entity_poly.pdbx_strand_id
1 'polypeptide(L)'
;MAFVLLLLLSMTSLVQVESRSSASALKQMRAEQNALLALDIAIGQLQKYAGPDQRTTARANLTNGSDAANAQWIGVYGSAARADYAAPPETIPSELTDTNIVSPTGSPAQLLNWLVSGSETTSFSPAWVSGDVGDMGQILNAPDDIKVTPNGAIDGLTAATAATDTTLTMTDASGTTTARLLVGQNSVISPLNSAGIPVEYVVAPTVDIQGNDGVANRYAWWVSDEGMKARVNLPIAGSDSSLSAAEKQKQRRDAFSNSPREAIELMALNSDPALDAPRIDTLYPADESVTSIITPNQTALRSSDSDAMSEALKYRFHDLTTNSLSVLSDTYAGGLKRDLSILLARDPSSGNTTDNYVPNA
;
A
#
# COMPACT_ATOMS: atom_id res chain seq x y z
N MET A 1 56.75 37.18 1.51
CA MET A 1 56.40 36.18 0.48
C MET A 1 55.55 35.04 1.06
N ALA A 2 56.02 34.27 2.06
CA ALA A 2 55.28 33.13 2.61
C ALA A 2 53.91 33.46 3.27
N PHE A 3 53.80 34.58 3.99
CA PHE A 3 52.55 35.00 4.65
C PHE A 3 51.42 35.30 3.65
N VAL A 4 51.73 36.01 2.57
CA VAL A 4 50.76 36.33 1.50
C VAL A 4 50.28 35.06 0.80
N LEU A 5 51.17 34.09 0.63
CA LEU A 5 50.85 32.81 0.01
C LEU A 5 49.93 31.94 0.89
N LEU A 6 50.16 31.93 2.21
CA LEU A 6 49.27 31.29 3.17
C LEU A 6 47.90 31.96 3.24
N LEU A 7 47.85 33.29 3.16
CA LEU A 7 46.59 34.05 3.17
C LEU A 7 45.76 33.82 1.90
N LEU A 8 46.39 33.73 0.74
CA LEU A 8 45.71 33.38 -0.51
C LEU A 8 45.20 31.93 -0.48
N LEU A 9 45.97 31.01 0.09
CA LEU A 9 45.55 29.60 0.22
C LEU A 9 44.37 29.45 1.19
N SER A 10 44.37 30.17 2.32
CA SER A 10 43.25 30.12 3.28
C SER A 10 41.98 30.73 2.68
N MET A 11 42.09 31.86 1.99
CA MET A 11 40.95 32.51 1.34
C MET A 11 40.40 31.65 0.19
N THR A 12 41.27 30.99 -0.58
CA THR A 12 40.84 30.07 -1.66
C THR A 12 40.14 28.84 -1.09
N SER A 13 40.66 28.27 0.01
CA SER A 13 40.04 27.13 0.70
C SER A 13 38.66 27.49 1.23
N LEU A 14 38.52 28.66 1.87
CA LEU A 14 37.23 29.14 2.37
C LEU A 14 36.21 29.29 1.25
N VAL A 15 36.58 29.94 0.13
CA VAL A 15 35.70 30.11 -1.03
C VAL A 15 35.29 28.76 -1.63
N GLN A 16 36.19 27.78 -1.68
CA GLN A 16 35.85 26.42 -2.15
C GLN A 16 34.85 25.72 -1.23
N VAL A 17 35.01 25.84 0.09
CA VAL A 17 34.08 25.24 1.06
C VAL A 17 32.71 25.93 0.98
N GLU A 18 32.67 27.26 0.92
CA GLU A 18 31.42 28.03 0.77
C GLU A 18 30.70 27.72 -0.54
N SER A 19 31.45 27.60 -1.65
CA SER A 19 30.90 27.23 -2.95
C SER A 19 30.33 25.80 -2.94
N ARG A 20 31.04 24.83 -2.36
CA ARG A 20 30.54 23.45 -2.21
C ARG A 20 29.31 23.38 -1.30
N SER A 21 29.32 24.12 -0.19
CA SER A 21 28.18 24.22 0.73
C SER A 21 26.95 24.80 0.04
N SER A 22 27.10 25.91 -0.69
CA SER A 22 26.03 26.54 -1.45
C SER A 22 25.48 25.63 -2.55
N ALA A 23 26.37 24.91 -3.25
CA ALA A 23 25.97 23.93 -4.26
C ALA A 23 25.20 22.75 -3.66
N SER A 24 25.56 22.30 -2.46
CA SER A 24 24.85 21.25 -1.74
C SER A 24 23.47 21.72 -1.29
N ALA A 25 23.37 22.92 -0.69
CA ALA A 25 22.11 23.51 -0.28
C ALA A 25 21.16 23.70 -1.49
N LEU A 26 21.68 24.15 -2.64
CA LEU A 26 20.90 24.27 -3.86
C LEU A 26 20.39 22.92 -4.37
N LYS A 27 21.22 21.87 -4.34
CA LYS A 27 20.81 20.51 -4.73
C LYS A 27 19.73 19.96 -3.80
N GLN A 28 19.85 20.20 -2.50
CA GLN A 28 18.84 19.79 -1.53
C GLN A 28 17.51 20.50 -1.78
N MET A 29 17.51 21.83 -1.93
CA MET A 29 16.29 22.59 -2.23
C MET A 29 15.62 22.10 -3.53
N ARG A 30 16.40 21.80 -4.57
CA ARG A 30 15.86 21.23 -5.81
C ARG A 30 15.27 19.84 -5.61
N ALA A 31 15.93 18.98 -4.83
CA ALA A 31 15.42 17.65 -4.51
C ALA A 31 14.10 17.73 -3.72
N GLU A 32 14.01 18.63 -2.75
CA GLU A 32 12.78 18.89 -1.98
C GLU A 32 11.65 19.41 -2.88
N GLN A 33 11.93 20.35 -3.79
CA GLN A 33 10.95 20.83 -4.77
C GLN A 33 10.45 19.72 -5.70
N ASN A 34 11.35 18.87 -6.19
CA ASN A 34 10.97 17.73 -7.03
C ASN A 34 10.14 16.71 -6.26
N ALA A 35 10.45 16.47 -4.98
CA ALA A 35 9.68 15.59 -4.12
C ALA A 35 8.27 16.14 -3.84
N LEU A 36 8.14 17.46 -3.62
CA LEU A 36 6.84 18.12 -3.49
C LEU A 36 6.01 18.01 -4.78
N LEU A 37 6.62 18.25 -5.94
CA LEU A 37 5.95 18.04 -7.22
C LEU A 37 5.49 16.59 -7.38
N ALA A 38 6.33 15.62 -7.02
CA ALA A 38 5.99 14.20 -7.07
C ALA A 38 4.81 13.86 -6.16
N LEU A 39 4.75 14.46 -4.96
CA LEU A 39 3.64 14.31 -4.03
C LEU A 39 2.34 14.89 -4.61
N ASP A 40 2.38 16.10 -5.17
CA ASP A 40 1.20 16.72 -5.79
C ASP A 40 0.66 15.88 -6.95
N ILE A 41 1.56 15.33 -7.77
CA ILE A 41 1.21 14.41 -8.86
C ILE A 41 0.60 13.12 -8.30
N ALA A 42 1.22 12.51 -7.28
CA ALA A 42 0.72 11.29 -6.66
C ALA A 42 -0.69 11.48 -6.07
N ILE A 43 -0.95 12.60 -5.40
CA ILE A 43 -2.28 12.97 -4.90
C ILE A 43 -3.26 13.15 -6.05
N GLY A 44 -2.86 13.82 -7.13
CA GLY A 44 -3.68 13.98 -8.33
C GLY A 44 -4.05 12.64 -8.98
N GLN A 45 -3.09 11.72 -9.12
CA GLN A 45 -3.34 10.38 -9.66
C GLN A 45 -4.24 9.57 -8.72
N LEU A 46 -4.01 9.64 -7.41
CA LEU A 46 -4.85 8.98 -6.41
C LEU A 46 -6.30 9.51 -6.47
N GLN A 47 -6.51 10.81 -6.51
CA GLN A 47 -7.84 11.40 -6.63
C GLN A 47 -8.51 11.06 -7.96
N LYS A 48 -7.76 11.09 -9.07
CA LYS A 48 -8.26 10.75 -10.40
C LYS A 48 -8.79 9.32 -10.47
N TYR A 49 -8.05 8.35 -9.93
CA TYR A 49 -8.39 6.93 -10.06
C TYR A 49 -9.20 6.39 -8.90
N ALA A 50 -8.88 6.77 -7.66
CA ALA A 50 -9.52 6.26 -6.43
C ALA A 50 -10.57 7.22 -5.84
N GLY A 51 -10.84 8.35 -6.48
CA GLY A 51 -11.82 9.33 -6.00
C GLY A 51 -13.27 8.82 -5.91
N PRO A 52 -13.80 8.12 -6.94
CA PRO A 52 -15.15 7.56 -6.87
C PRO A 52 -15.29 6.46 -5.79
N ASP A 53 -16.45 6.37 -5.13
CA ASP A 53 -16.69 5.43 -4.02
C ASP A 53 -16.62 3.94 -4.42
N GLN A 54 -16.84 3.63 -5.70
CA GLN A 54 -16.78 2.27 -6.26
C GLN A 54 -15.36 1.86 -6.68
N ARG A 55 -14.34 2.33 -5.96
CA ARG A 55 -12.94 2.02 -6.24
C ARG A 55 -12.40 1.12 -5.15
N THR A 56 -11.54 0.20 -5.54
CA THR A 56 -10.86 -0.70 -4.62
C THR A 56 -9.41 -0.78 -4.99
N THR A 57 -8.54 -0.67 -4.00
CA THR A 57 -7.10 -0.78 -4.13
C THR A 57 -6.65 -2.19 -3.79
N ALA A 58 -5.69 -2.72 -4.53
CA ALA A 58 -5.08 -4.01 -4.21
C ALA A 58 -3.60 -4.04 -4.60
N ARG A 59 -2.80 -4.78 -3.83
CA ARG A 59 -1.39 -5.02 -4.13
C ARG A 59 -1.22 -5.85 -5.41
N ALA A 60 -0.12 -5.61 -6.11
CA ALA A 60 0.19 -6.28 -7.36
C ALA A 60 0.39 -7.80 -7.19
N ASN A 61 0.88 -8.24 -6.03
CA ASN A 61 1.09 -9.65 -5.71
C ASN A 61 -0.20 -10.48 -5.74
N LEU A 62 -1.36 -9.87 -5.49
CA LEU A 62 -2.65 -10.56 -5.51
C LEU A 62 -3.01 -11.03 -6.93
N THR A 63 -2.74 -10.19 -7.93
CA THR A 63 -3.11 -10.44 -9.33
C THR A 63 -1.97 -11.08 -10.13
N ASN A 64 -0.70 -10.76 -9.79
CA ASN A 64 0.49 -11.20 -10.53
C ASN A 64 1.28 -12.31 -9.83
N GLY A 65 0.85 -12.73 -8.63
CA GLY A 65 1.57 -13.69 -7.80
C GLY A 65 2.77 -13.08 -7.07
N SER A 66 3.41 -13.90 -6.23
CA SER A 66 4.57 -13.50 -5.40
C SER A 66 5.85 -13.27 -6.19
N ASP A 67 5.92 -13.72 -7.44
CA ASP A 67 7.10 -13.60 -8.30
C ASP A 67 7.14 -12.31 -9.14
N ALA A 68 6.12 -11.46 -9.01
CA ALA A 68 6.10 -10.15 -9.68
C ALA A 68 7.32 -9.32 -9.24
N ALA A 69 8.01 -8.70 -10.21
CA ALA A 69 9.21 -7.90 -9.94
C ALA A 69 8.93 -6.72 -8.98
N ASN A 70 7.70 -6.20 -9.02
CA ASN A 70 7.22 -5.12 -8.14
C ASN A 70 5.93 -5.53 -7.41
N ALA A 71 6.02 -6.57 -6.56
CA ALA A 71 4.86 -7.17 -5.91
C ALA A 71 4.07 -6.19 -4.99
N GLN A 72 4.74 -5.16 -4.47
CA GLN A 72 4.18 -4.19 -3.52
C GLN A 72 3.55 -2.95 -4.16
N TRP A 73 3.48 -2.88 -5.49
CA TRP A 73 2.76 -1.80 -6.17
C TRP A 73 1.26 -1.89 -5.92
N ILE A 74 0.60 -0.73 -5.81
CA ILE A 74 -0.84 -0.66 -5.60
C ILE A 74 -1.54 -0.38 -6.93
N GLY A 75 -2.50 -1.23 -7.29
CA GLY A 75 -3.40 -1.02 -8.41
C GLY A 75 -4.74 -0.49 -7.93
N VAL A 76 -5.35 0.41 -8.71
CA VAL A 76 -6.74 0.83 -8.50
C VAL A 76 -7.64 0.09 -9.45
N TYR A 77 -8.66 -0.54 -8.89
CA TYR A 77 -9.66 -1.32 -9.58
C TYR A 77 -11.03 -0.64 -9.48
N GLY A 78 -11.79 -0.66 -10.57
CA GLY A 78 -13.20 -0.29 -10.60
C GLY A 78 -14.07 -1.49 -10.99
N SER A 79 -15.37 -1.39 -10.79
CA SER A 79 -16.33 -2.38 -11.27
C SER A 79 -16.95 -1.94 -12.59
N ALA A 80 -16.97 -2.81 -13.60
CA ALA A 80 -17.74 -2.60 -14.82
C ALA A 80 -19.24 -2.92 -14.66
N ALA A 81 -19.58 -3.76 -13.67
CA ALA A 81 -20.96 -4.08 -13.36
C ALA A 81 -21.69 -2.87 -12.77
N ARG A 82 -22.91 -2.63 -13.24
CA ARG A 82 -23.77 -1.57 -12.73
C ARG A 82 -24.50 -2.09 -11.50
N ALA A 83 -24.32 -1.41 -10.37
CA ALA A 83 -25.06 -1.78 -9.17
C ALA A 83 -26.49 -1.26 -9.20
N ASP A 84 -27.45 -2.14 -8.96
CA ASP A 84 -28.83 -1.79 -8.68
C ASP A 84 -29.35 -2.55 -7.45
N TYR A 85 -29.61 -1.84 -6.36
CA TYR A 85 -30.18 -2.42 -5.14
C TYR A 85 -31.64 -2.85 -5.27
N ALA A 86 -32.34 -2.39 -6.32
CA ALA A 86 -33.71 -2.83 -6.63
C ALA A 86 -33.73 -4.11 -7.48
N ALA A 87 -32.58 -4.55 -7.99
CA ALA A 87 -32.47 -5.78 -8.75
C ALA A 87 -32.75 -7.00 -7.84
N PRO A 88 -33.71 -7.88 -8.21
CA PRO A 88 -33.90 -9.11 -7.46
C PRO A 88 -32.65 -9.99 -7.54
N PRO A 89 -32.37 -10.85 -6.53
CA PRO A 89 -31.15 -11.68 -6.50
C PRO A 89 -30.93 -12.56 -7.74
N GLU A 90 -31.99 -12.86 -8.49
CA GLU A 90 -31.98 -13.65 -9.72
C GLU A 90 -31.48 -12.91 -10.97
N THR A 91 -31.42 -11.57 -10.97
CA THR A 91 -30.92 -10.78 -12.12
C THR A 91 -29.44 -10.39 -11.99
N ILE A 92 -28.87 -10.45 -10.79
CA ILE A 92 -27.44 -10.19 -10.55
C ILE A 92 -26.54 -11.23 -11.28
N PRO A 93 -26.87 -12.55 -11.30
CA PRO A 93 -26.08 -13.56 -12.00
C PRO A 93 -26.02 -13.36 -13.52
N SER A 94 -27.05 -12.78 -14.14
CA SER A 94 -27.06 -12.55 -15.60
C SER A 94 -26.08 -11.45 -16.02
N GLU A 95 -25.84 -10.44 -15.18
CA GLU A 95 -24.83 -9.40 -15.46
C GLU A 95 -23.41 -9.91 -15.18
N LEU A 96 -23.25 -10.78 -14.17
CA LEU A 96 -21.99 -11.41 -13.81
C LEU A 96 -21.54 -12.54 -14.76
N THR A 97 -22.36 -12.89 -15.74
CA THR A 97 -22.04 -13.90 -16.78
C THR A 97 -21.85 -13.29 -18.17
N ASP A 98 -22.05 -11.99 -18.33
CA ASP A 98 -21.77 -11.27 -19.56
C ASP A 98 -20.26 -11.07 -19.73
N THR A 99 -19.65 -11.80 -20.67
CA THR A 99 -18.21 -11.73 -20.96
C THR A 99 -17.75 -10.37 -21.48
N ASN A 100 -18.67 -9.45 -21.81
CA ASN A 100 -18.33 -8.06 -22.14
C ASN A 100 -18.15 -7.18 -20.90
N ILE A 101 -18.62 -7.62 -19.72
CA ILE A 101 -18.61 -6.87 -18.46
C ILE A 101 -17.70 -7.55 -17.43
N VAL A 102 -17.65 -8.89 -17.42
CA VAL A 102 -16.82 -9.67 -16.51
C VAL A 102 -15.62 -10.31 -17.20
N SER A 103 -14.52 -10.47 -16.45
CA SER A 103 -13.37 -11.26 -16.86
C SER A 103 -13.77 -12.71 -17.16
N PRO A 104 -12.92 -13.49 -17.87
CA PRO A 104 -13.15 -14.94 -18.07
C PRO A 104 -13.30 -15.73 -16.76
N THR A 105 -12.86 -15.17 -15.64
CA THR A 105 -12.99 -15.74 -14.28
C THR A 105 -14.26 -15.28 -13.55
N GLY A 106 -15.15 -14.52 -14.22
CA GLY A 106 -16.42 -14.04 -13.67
C GLY A 106 -16.30 -12.80 -12.78
N SER A 107 -15.16 -12.10 -12.81
CA SER A 107 -14.96 -10.90 -11.98
C SER A 107 -15.29 -9.63 -12.78
N PRO A 108 -16.15 -8.73 -12.26
CA PRO A 108 -16.41 -7.42 -12.87
C PRO A 108 -15.29 -6.40 -12.59
N ALA A 109 -14.26 -6.77 -11.82
CA ALA A 109 -13.18 -5.87 -11.46
C ALA A 109 -12.25 -5.62 -12.66
N GLN A 110 -12.06 -4.35 -12.99
CA GLN A 110 -11.18 -3.89 -14.05
C GLN A 110 -10.09 -3.00 -13.46
N LEU A 111 -8.83 -3.28 -13.83
CA LEU A 111 -7.68 -2.47 -13.45
C LEU A 111 -7.70 -1.16 -14.24
N LEU A 112 -7.58 -0.03 -13.53
CA LEU A 112 -7.53 1.29 -14.15
C LEU A 112 -6.08 1.76 -14.33
N ASN A 113 -5.30 1.74 -13.25
CA ASN A 113 -3.90 2.13 -13.29
C ASN A 113 -3.15 1.62 -12.05
N TRP A 114 -1.82 1.58 -12.15
CA TRP A 114 -0.93 1.40 -11.00
C TRP A 114 -0.54 2.75 -10.42
N LEU A 115 -0.56 2.90 -9.09
CA LEU A 115 -0.19 4.14 -8.39
C LEU A 115 1.32 4.23 -8.18
N VAL A 116 2.03 4.42 -9.27
CA VAL A 116 3.48 4.57 -9.31
C VAL A 116 3.85 5.60 -10.38
N SER A 117 4.98 6.29 -10.21
CA SER A 117 5.50 7.18 -11.25
C SER A 117 5.68 6.46 -12.59
N GLY A 118 5.61 7.20 -13.69
CA GLY A 118 5.64 6.68 -15.06
C GLY A 118 4.25 6.28 -15.60
N SER A 119 3.32 5.95 -14.71
CA SER A 119 1.94 5.56 -15.07
C SER A 119 1.02 6.74 -15.40
N GLU A 120 1.53 7.98 -15.35
CA GLU A 120 0.71 9.19 -15.54
C GLU A 120 0.22 9.35 -16.99
N THR A 121 0.84 8.61 -17.92
CA THR A 121 0.50 8.62 -19.35
C THR A 121 -0.74 7.77 -19.69
N THR A 122 -1.22 6.94 -18.75
CA THR A 122 -2.43 6.15 -18.94
C THR A 122 -3.63 7.08 -19.15
N SER A 123 -4.26 6.95 -20.32
CA SER A 123 -5.43 7.75 -20.68
C SER A 123 -6.67 7.22 -19.96
N PHE A 124 -7.30 8.08 -19.17
CA PHE A 124 -8.53 7.79 -18.43
C PHE A 124 -9.20 9.10 -18.04
N SER A 125 -10.51 9.21 -18.25
CA SER A 125 -11.31 10.38 -17.91
C SER A 125 -12.34 10.03 -16.83
N PRO A 126 -12.18 10.48 -15.57
CA PRO A 126 -13.12 10.15 -14.49
C PRO A 126 -14.40 11.01 -14.50
N ALA A 127 -14.62 11.86 -15.51
CA ALA A 127 -15.75 12.79 -15.53
C ALA A 127 -17.09 12.06 -15.75
N TRP A 128 -18.11 12.48 -14.99
CA TRP A 128 -19.49 12.00 -15.11
C TRP A 128 -20.06 12.41 -16.49
N VAL A 129 -20.71 11.48 -17.21
CA VAL A 129 -21.39 11.65 -18.52
C VAL A 129 -20.50 11.79 -19.76
N SER A 130 -19.36 12.49 -19.68
CA SER A 130 -18.43 12.64 -20.82
C SER A 130 -17.12 11.87 -20.67
N GLY A 131 -16.96 11.13 -19.58
CA GLY A 131 -15.77 10.33 -19.28
C GLY A 131 -16.04 8.83 -19.36
N ASP A 132 -15.06 8.09 -18.89
CA ASP A 132 -15.00 6.63 -18.90
C ASP A 132 -15.73 6.00 -17.70
N VAL A 133 -16.40 6.85 -16.90
CA VAL A 133 -17.11 6.48 -15.68
C VAL A 133 -18.58 6.86 -15.81
N GLY A 134 -19.46 5.89 -15.55
CA GLY A 134 -20.90 6.06 -15.60
C GLY A 134 -21.48 6.63 -14.31
N ASP A 135 -22.82 6.73 -14.28
CA ASP A 135 -23.47 7.61 -13.31
C ASP A 135 -23.27 7.25 -11.84
N MET A 136 -23.01 5.98 -11.56
CA MET A 136 -22.85 5.44 -10.21
C MET A 136 -21.38 5.16 -9.88
N GLY A 137 -20.45 5.46 -10.77
CA GLY A 137 -19.02 5.18 -10.60
C GLY A 137 -18.52 3.96 -11.37
N GLN A 138 -19.40 3.24 -12.08
CA GLN A 138 -19.05 2.05 -12.85
C GLN A 138 -18.14 2.39 -14.03
N ILE A 139 -17.23 1.47 -14.36
CA ILE A 139 -16.30 1.64 -15.47
C ILE A 139 -17.00 1.29 -16.78
N LEU A 140 -17.11 2.28 -17.67
CA LEU A 140 -17.68 2.09 -19.00
C LEU A 140 -16.59 1.70 -20.00
N ASN A 141 -15.44 2.38 -19.93
CA ASN A 141 -14.27 2.08 -20.74
C ASN A 141 -13.04 1.96 -19.83
N ALA A 142 -12.50 0.76 -19.66
CA ALA A 142 -11.21 0.61 -19.02
C ALA A 142 -10.09 1.04 -19.98
N PRO A 143 -8.93 1.50 -19.47
CA PRO A 143 -7.76 1.74 -20.30
C PRO A 143 -7.29 0.44 -20.98
N ASP A 144 -7.24 0.43 -22.30
CA ASP A 144 -6.82 -0.74 -23.09
C ASP A 144 -5.31 -1.02 -23.04
N ASP A 145 -4.51 -0.05 -22.57
CA ASP A 145 -3.05 -0.08 -22.68
C ASP A 145 -2.35 0.51 -21.45
N ILE A 146 -2.09 -0.34 -20.47
CA ILE A 146 -1.33 -0.01 -19.26
C ILE A 146 0.14 -0.40 -19.51
N LYS A 147 0.98 0.60 -19.84
CA LYS A 147 2.38 0.37 -20.22
C LYS A 147 3.30 0.03 -19.06
N VAL A 148 3.08 0.70 -17.92
CA VAL A 148 3.85 0.48 -16.69
C VAL A 148 3.21 -0.65 -15.92
N THR A 149 3.90 -1.79 -15.82
CA THR A 149 3.35 -3.00 -15.21
C THR A 149 4.27 -3.53 -14.11
N PRO A 150 3.72 -4.16 -13.05
CA PRO A 150 4.51 -4.72 -11.95
C PRO A 150 5.50 -5.80 -12.38
N ASN A 151 5.27 -6.45 -13.52
CA ASN A 151 6.13 -7.48 -14.10
C ASN A 151 7.32 -6.88 -14.88
N GLY A 152 7.43 -5.56 -14.97
CA GLY A 152 8.59 -4.88 -15.55
C GLY A 152 9.87 -5.32 -14.84
N ALA A 153 10.84 -5.81 -15.61
CA ALA A 153 12.09 -6.33 -15.07
C ALA A 153 12.94 -5.18 -14.51
N ILE A 154 13.44 -5.35 -13.29
CA ILE A 154 14.35 -4.38 -12.67
C ILE A 154 15.77 -4.90 -12.83
N ASP A 155 16.62 -4.15 -13.53
CA ASP A 155 18.03 -4.48 -13.66
C ASP A 155 18.86 -3.78 -12.56
N GLY A 156 19.85 -4.50 -12.03
CA GLY A 156 20.74 -4.02 -10.97
C GLY A 156 20.19 -4.10 -9.53
N LEU A 157 18.98 -4.65 -9.32
CA LEU A 157 18.41 -4.79 -7.98
C LEU A 157 18.94 -6.03 -7.26
N THR A 158 19.52 -5.81 -6.08
CA THR A 158 20.03 -6.86 -5.18
C THR A 158 19.66 -6.52 -3.73
N ALA A 159 19.79 -7.48 -2.83
CA ALA A 159 19.58 -7.26 -1.38
C ALA A 159 20.55 -6.22 -0.76
N ALA A 160 21.64 -5.89 -1.44
CA ALA A 160 22.64 -4.91 -0.99
C ALA A 160 22.51 -3.55 -1.70
N THR A 161 21.53 -3.40 -2.60
CA THR A 161 21.33 -2.15 -3.33
C THR A 161 20.94 -1.04 -2.36
N ALA A 162 21.74 0.03 -2.32
CA ALA A 162 21.49 1.20 -1.50
C ALA A 162 20.42 2.10 -2.13
N ALA A 163 19.67 2.84 -1.30
CA ALA A 163 18.69 3.83 -1.77
C ALA A 163 19.31 4.96 -2.62
N THR A 164 20.63 5.18 -2.50
CA THR A 164 21.37 6.17 -3.29
C THR A 164 21.86 5.64 -4.63
N ASP A 165 21.60 4.37 -4.97
CA ASP A 165 21.97 3.81 -6.25
C ASP A 165 21.20 4.51 -7.38
N THR A 166 21.94 4.91 -8.41
CA THR A 166 21.40 5.64 -9.56
C THR A 166 21.37 4.81 -10.85
N THR A 167 21.88 3.57 -10.80
CA THR A 167 22.09 2.69 -11.94
C THR A 167 20.90 1.78 -12.25
N LEU A 168 19.93 1.69 -11.33
CA LEU A 168 18.73 0.89 -11.51
C LEU A 168 17.96 1.32 -12.76
N THR A 169 17.54 0.32 -13.54
CA THR A 169 16.66 0.52 -14.69
C THR A 169 15.47 -0.42 -14.61
N MET A 170 14.35 0.01 -15.16
CA MET A 170 13.15 -0.80 -15.30
C MET A 170 12.81 -0.94 -16.77
N THR A 171 12.53 -2.17 -17.19
CA THR A 171 12.11 -2.47 -18.56
C THR A 171 10.71 -3.07 -18.55
N ASP A 172 9.77 -2.37 -19.17
CA ASP A 172 8.38 -2.79 -19.34
C ASP A 172 7.89 -2.53 -20.78
N ALA A 173 6.58 -2.55 -21.00
CA ALA A 173 5.99 -2.28 -22.31
C ALA A 173 6.12 -0.82 -22.77
N SER A 174 6.46 0.12 -21.87
CA SER A 174 6.82 1.51 -22.18
C SER A 174 8.27 1.66 -22.68
N GLY A 175 9.11 0.64 -22.45
CA GLY A 175 10.52 0.62 -22.78
C GLY A 175 11.42 0.56 -21.54
N THR A 176 12.71 0.85 -21.72
CA THR A 176 13.67 0.90 -20.61
C THR A 176 13.73 2.32 -20.06
N THR A 177 13.43 2.47 -18.77
CA THR A 177 13.47 3.73 -18.03
C THR A 177 14.47 3.64 -16.88
N THR A 178 15.01 4.79 -16.44
CA THR A 178 15.78 4.82 -15.19
C THR A 178 14.81 4.64 -14.02
N ALA A 179 15.21 3.95 -12.96
CA ALA A 179 14.38 3.70 -11.80
C ALA A 179 15.10 4.04 -10.48
N ARG A 180 14.33 4.19 -9.40
CA ARG A 180 14.86 4.49 -8.06
C ARG A 180 14.23 3.59 -7.00
N LEU A 181 15.06 3.18 -6.06
CA LEU A 181 14.65 2.44 -4.87
C LEU A 181 14.06 3.41 -3.85
N LEU A 182 12.76 3.28 -3.56
CA LEU A 182 12.04 4.12 -2.60
C LEU A 182 11.99 3.47 -1.22
N VAL A 183 11.77 2.15 -1.18
CA VAL A 183 11.80 1.33 0.05
C VAL A 183 12.75 0.18 -0.20
N GLY A 184 13.76 0.04 0.65
CA GLY A 184 14.78 -0.99 0.47
C GLY A 184 15.56 -1.29 1.74
N GLN A 185 16.85 -1.54 1.58
CA GLN A 185 17.73 -1.94 2.67
C GLN A 185 17.63 -0.98 3.88
N ASN A 186 17.51 -1.56 5.07
CA ASN A 186 17.26 -0.90 6.37
C ASN A 186 15.82 -0.48 6.68
N SER A 187 14.97 -0.27 5.66
CA SER A 187 13.53 -0.02 5.87
C SER A 187 12.74 -1.31 5.95
N VAL A 188 13.07 -2.29 5.10
CA VAL A 188 12.35 -3.55 4.98
C VAL A 188 13.32 -4.73 4.96
N ILE A 189 12.94 -5.84 5.59
CA ILE A 189 13.59 -7.15 5.44
C ILE A 189 12.78 -7.92 4.41
N SER A 190 13.43 -8.31 3.33
CA SER A 190 12.76 -8.97 2.21
C SER A 190 13.27 -10.39 2.05
N PRO A 191 12.38 -11.40 1.89
CA PRO A 191 12.78 -12.65 1.27
C PRO A 191 13.20 -12.41 -0.19
N LEU A 192 13.98 -13.35 -0.73
CA LEU A 192 14.41 -13.33 -2.13
C LEU A 192 13.52 -14.28 -2.94
N ASN A 193 13.14 -13.87 -4.14
CA ASN A 193 12.49 -14.76 -5.09
C ASN A 193 13.49 -15.79 -5.67
N SER A 194 13.02 -16.66 -6.56
CA SER A 194 13.86 -17.68 -7.22
C SER A 194 15.02 -17.10 -8.04
N ALA A 195 14.96 -15.81 -8.41
CA ALA A 195 16.02 -15.10 -9.13
C ALA A 195 17.00 -14.36 -8.19
N GLY A 196 16.83 -14.47 -6.86
CA GLY A 196 17.67 -13.78 -5.88
C GLY A 196 17.33 -12.30 -5.68
N ILE A 197 16.17 -11.85 -6.17
CA ILE A 197 15.73 -10.44 -6.09
C ILE A 197 14.82 -10.25 -4.86
N PRO A 198 15.01 -9.17 -4.08
CA PRO A 198 14.11 -8.81 -2.98
C PRO A 198 12.67 -8.52 -3.45
N VAL A 199 11.67 -9.22 -2.92
CA VAL A 199 10.24 -9.07 -3.28
C VAL A 199 9.50 -7.95 -2.53
N GLU A 200 9.99 -7.53 -1.36
CA GLU A 200 9.36 -6.49 -0.53
C GLU A 200 9.93 -5.08 -0.81
N TYR A 201 10.93 -5.00 -1.69
CA TYR A 201 11.52 -3.71 -2.07
C TYR A 201 10.58 -2.98 -3.03
N VAL A 202 10.49 -1.67 -2.87
CA VAL A 202 9.67 -0.81 -3.74
C VAL A 202 10.60 -0.01 -4.62
N VAL A 203 10.58 -0.33 -5.91
CA VAL A 203 11.24 0.43 -6.96
C VAL A 203 10.18 1.15 -7.78
N ALA A 204 10.48 2.38 -8.22
CA ALA A 204 9.60 3.16 -9.09
C ALA A 204 10.41 3.75 -10.25
N PRO A 205 9.86 3.78 -11.49
CA PRO A 205 10.54 4.39 -12.61
C PRO A 205 10.57 5.91 -12.44
N THR A 206 11.65 6.56 -12.88
CA THR A 206 11.81 8.01 -12.77
C THR A 206 11.22 8.71 -13.97
N VAL A 207 10.51 9.81 -13.72
CA VAL A 207 9.99 10.70 -14.75
C VAL A 207 10.89 11.92 -14.88
N ASP A 208 11.22 12.28 -16.12
CA ASP A 208 12.06 13.43 -16.45
C ASP A 208 11.26 14.73 -16.39
N ILE A 209 11.82 15.73 -15.70
CA ILE A 209 11.35 17.11 -15.72
C ILE A 209 12.16 17.85 -16.78
N GLN A 210 11.50 18.23 -17.87
CA GLN A 210 12.11 19.00 -18.94
C GLN A 210 12.34 20.45 -18.48
N GLY A 211 13.56 20.94 -18.67
CA GLY A 211 13.90 22.36 -18.59
C GLY A 211 14.19 22.93 -19.97
N ASN A 212 14.64 24.19 -20.01
CA ASN A 212 14.90 24.89 -21.27
C ASN A 212 16.00 24.22 -22.13
N ASP A 213 16.95 23.52 -21.50
CA ASP A 213 18.10 22.88 -22.17
C ASP A 213 18.12 21.35 -21.96
N GLY A 214 16.95 20.70 -21.96
CA GLY A 214 16.81 19.24 -21.81
C GLY A 214 16.38 18.80 -20.40
N VAL A 215 16.71 17.56 -20.01
CA VAL A 215 16.29 17.00 -18.71
C VAL A 215 16.95 17.76 -17.57
N ALA A 216 16.18 18.59 -16.88
CA ALA A 216 16.67 19.42 -15.78
C ALA A 216 16.75 18.64 -14.47
N ASN A 217 15.76 17.78 -14.20
CA ASN A 217 15.61 17.02 -12.97
C ASN A 217 14.77 15.76 -13.21
N ARG A 218 14.66 14.92 -12.17
CA ARG A 218 13.82 13.71 -12.17
C ARG A 218 13.07 13.59 -10.86
N TYR A 219 11.93 12.90 -10.91
CA TYR A 219 11.19 12.50 -9.72
C TYR A 219 10.68 11.07 -9.85
N ALA A 220 10.39 10.44 -8.72
CA ALA A 220 9.75 9.14 -8.63
C ALA A 220 8.85 9.12 -7.40
N TRP A 221 7.71 8.42 -7.47
CA TRP A 221 6.77 8.31 -6.38
C TRP A 221 6.06 6.95 -6.42
N TRP A 222 5.55 6.54 -5.27
CA TRP A 222 4.74 5.34 -5.09
C TRP A 222 3.75 5.62 -3.96
N VAL A 223 2.54 5.07 -4.08
CA VAL A 223 1.52 5.16 -3.03
C VAL A 223 1.31 3.78 -2.41
N SER A 224 1.43 3.70 -1.08
CA SER A 224 0.94 2.56 -0.31
C SER A 224 -0.48 2.80 0.15
N ASP A 225 -1.27 1.73 0.19
CA ASP A 225 -2.57 1.77 0.84
C ASP A 225 -2.43 1.35 2.31
N GLU A 226 -2.84 2.22 3.22
CA GLU A 226 -2.85 1.96 4.66
C GLU A 226 -4.15 1.24 5.11
N GLY A 227 -5.21 1.28 4.30
CA GLY A 227 -6.49 0.62 4.57
C GLY A 227 -6.42 -0.90 4.52
N MET A 228 -5.46 -1.46 3.77
CA MET A 228 -5.18 -2.89 3.65
C MET A 228 -4.14 -3.42 4.64
N LYS A 229 -3.70 -2.59 5.59
CA LYS A 229 -2.71 -2.95 6.60
C LYS A 229 -3.36 -3.17 7.96
N ALA A 230 -2.82 -4.12 8.71
CA ALA A 230 -3.23 -4.41 10.07
C ALA A 230 -2.83 -3.29 11.02
N ARG A 231 -3.80 -2.79 11.79
CA ARG A 231 -3.60 -1.68 12.71
C ARG A 231 -3.02 -2.16 14.06
N VAL A 232 -1.81 -1.72 14.39
CA VAL A 232 -1.05 -2.21 15.58
C VAL A 232 -1.48 -1.57 16.90
N ASN A 233 -2.02 -0.35 16.87
CA ASN A 233 -2.39 0.43 18.06
C ASN A 233 -3.85 0.19 18.52
N LEU A 234 -4.36 -1.03 18.29
CA LEU A 234 -5.66 -1.47 18.79
C LEU A 234 -5.48 -2.52 19.90
N PRO A 235 -6.18 -2.39 21.04
CA PRO A 235 -6.14 -3.41 22.09
C PRO A 235 -6.68 -4.75 21.57
N ILE A 236 -6.23 -5.86 22.16
CA ILE A 236 -6.81 -7.17 21.83
C ILE A 236 -8.28 -7.24 22.25
N ALA A 237 -9.14 -7.71 21.35
CA ALA A 237 -10.55 -7.87 21.65
C ALA A 237 -10.74 -8.85 22.82
N GLY A 238 -11.42 -8.41 23.88
CA GLY A 238 -11.61 -9.19 25.09
C GLY A 238 -10.39 -9.27 26.02
N SER A 239 -9.36 -8.43 25.85
CA SER A 239 -8.23 -8.31 26.79
C SER A 239 -8.56 -7.48 28.05
N ASP A 240 -9.65 -6.71 28.02
CA ASP A 240 -10.12 -5.93 29.17
C ASP A 240 -10.56 -6.86 30.31
N SER A 241 -9.80 -6.82 31.41
CA SER A 241 -10.03 -7.66 32.59
C SER A 241 -11.30 -7.30 33.37
N SER A 242 -11.87 -6.11 33.15
CA SER A 242 -13.11 -5.64 33.79
C SER A 242 -14.39 -6.28 33.23
N LEU A 243 -14.32 -6.87 32.04
CA LEU A 243 -15.46 -7.45 31.34
C LEU A 243 -15.72 -8.91 31.72
N SER A 244 -17.00 -9.30 31.75
CA SER A 244 -17.43 -10.69 31.91
C SER A 244 -17.00 -11.56 30.74
N ALA A 245 -16.97 -12.88 30.93
CA ALA A 245 -16.61 -13.83 29.88
C ALA A 245 -17.51 -13.70 28.63
N ALA A 246 -18.80 -13.42 28.83
CA ALA A 246 -19.77 -13.22 27.75
C ALA A 246 -19.48 -11.92 26.96
N GLU A 247 -19.13 -10.84 27.65
CA GLU A 247 -18.77 -9.55 27.02
C GLU A 247 -17.45 -9.65 26.25
N LYS A 248 -16.45 -10.36 26.78
CA LYS A 248 -15.20 -10.65 26.07
C LYS A 248 -15.45 -11.44 24.79
N GLN A 249 -16.34 -12.43 24.83
CA GLN A 249 -16.70 -13.20 23.63
C GLN A 249 -17.44 -12.34 22.61
N LYS A 250 -18.29 -11.41 23.05
CA LYS A 250 -18.95 -10.44 22.18
C LYS A 250 -17.93 -9.52 21.50
N GLN A 251 -16.99 -8.93 22.24
CA GLN A 251 -15.95 -8.09 21.66
C GLN A 251 -15.10 -8.82 20.63
N ARG A 252 -14.71 -10.08 20.89
CA ARG A 252 -13.96 -10.88 19.92
C ARG A 252 -14.72 -11.06 18.62
N ARG A 253 -16.03 -11.37 18.67
CA ARG A 253 -16.85 -11.50 17.45
C ARG A 253 -17.01 -10.17 16.72
N ASP A 254 -17.28 -9.09 17.46
CA ASP A 254 -17.45 -7.75 16.89
C ASP A 254 -16.15 -7.23 16.24
N ALA A 255 -14.99 -7.71 16.69
CA ALA A 255 -13.71 -7.36 16.09
C ALA A 255 -13.49 -8.02 14.72
N PHE A 256 -14.06 -9.21 14.46
CA PHE A 256 -13.98 -9.88 13.16
C PHE A 256 -15.04 -9.41 12.17
N SER A 257 -16.14 -8.81 12.64
CA SER A 257 -17.18 -8.26 11.77
C SER A 257 -16.86 -6.85 11.25
N ASN A 258 -15.87 -6.17 11.84
CA ASN A 258 -15.45 -4.83 11.44
C ASN A 258 -14.06 -4.86 10.79
N SER A 259 -13.91 -4.08 9.71
CA SER A 259 -12.70 -4.04 8.88
C SER A 259 -11.37 -3.60 9.54
N PRO A 260 -11.28 -2.79 10.62
CA PRO A 260 -9.98 -2.21 10.98
C PRO A 260 -9.06 -3.11 11.81
N ARG A 261 -9.50 -4.31 12.21
CA ARG A 261 -8.70 -5.21 13.07
C ARG A 261 -8.42 -6.53 12.37
N GLU A 262 -7.54 -6.47 11.37
CA GLU A 262 -6.98 -7.65 10.72
C GLU A 262 -6.07 -8.41 11.70
N ALA A 263 -6.67 -9.29 12.51
CA ALA A 263 -6.10 -10.39 13.29
C ALA A 263 -4.58 -10.31 13.57
N ILE A 264 -4.10 -9.20 14.12
CA ILE A 264 -2.67 -8.98 14.37
C ILE A 264 -2.10 -10.04 15.31
N GLU A 265 -2.93 -10.56 16.22
CA GLU A 265 -2.61 -11.68 17.10
C GLU A 265 -2.34 -13.02 16.38
N LEU A 266 -2.67 -13.14 15.11
CA LEU A 266 -2.38 -14.32 14.29
C LEU A 266 -1.17 -14.10 13.38
N MET A 267 -0.58 -12.89 13.38
CA MET A 267 0.51 -12.56 12.46
C MET A 267 1.82 -13.19 12.94
N ALA A 268 2.44 -13.96 12.04
CA ALA A 268 3.78 -14.49 12.25
C ALA A 268 4.81 -13.38 12.32
N LEU A 269 5.73 -13.51 13.28
CA LEU A 269 6.89 -12.63 13.47
C LEU A 269 7.81 -12.60 12.25
N ASN A 270 7.95 -13.74 11.58
CA ASN A 270 8.95 -14.01 10.55
C ASN A 270 8.31 -14.74 9.36
N SER A 271 9.14 -15.40 8.55
CA SER A 271 8.75 -16.16 7.36
C SER A 271 8.01 -17.47 7.63
N ASP A 272 7.87 -17.87 8.90
CA ASP A 272 7.17 -19.11 9.23
C ASP A 272 5.65 -18.95 9.03
N PRO A 273 4.92 -20.05 8.72
CA PRO A 273 3.47 -20.01 8.58
C PRO A 273 2.78 -19.44 9.83
N ALA A 274 1.75 -18.61 9.63
CA ALA A 274 1.02 -17.91 10.70
C ALA A 274 0.50 -18.81 11.85
N LEU A 275 0.28 -20.10 11.59
CA LEU A 275 -0.21 -21.06 12.59
C LEU A 275 0.91 -21.75 13.39
N ASP A 276 2.13 -21.79 12.86
CA ASP A 276 3.28 -22.52 13.43
C ASP A 276 4.39 -21.59 13.95
N ALA A 277 4.29 -20.28 13.67
CA ALA A 277 5.29 -19.27 13.99
C ALA A 277 5.09 -18.64 15.38
N PRO A 278 6.17 -18.09 16.00
CA PRO A 278 6.05 -17.08 17.05
C PRO A 278 5.21 -15.90 16.53
N ARG A 279 4.25 -15.44 17.32
CA ARG A 279 3.32 -14.39 16.93
C ARG A 279 3.78 -13.03 17.42
N ILE A 280 3.46 -11.98 16.67
CA ILE A 280 3.82 -10.61 17.03
C ILE A 280 3.17 -10.15 18.35
N ASP A 281 2.01 -10.69 18.72
CA ASP A 281 1.33 -10.38 20.00
C ASP A 281 2.10 -10.88 21.22
N THR A 282 2.94 -11.90 21.09
CA THR A 282 3.78 -12.39 22.20
C THR A 282 4.89 -11.40 22.55
N LEU A 283 5.23 -10.51 21.61
CA LEU A 283 6.26 -9.50 21.82
C LEU A 283 5.75 -8.26 22.55
N TYR A 284 4.45 -7.96 22.56
CA TYR A 284 3.97 -6.76 23.25
C TYR A 284 2.66 -7.00 24.01
N PRO A 285 2.49 -6.36 25.19
CA PRO A 285 1.22 -6.43 25.89
C PRO A 285 0.17 -5.67 25.08
N ALA A 286 -0.77 -6.37 24.45
CA ALA A 286 -1.86 -5.76 23.70
C ALA A 286 -3.03 -5.34 24.60
N ASP A 287 -2.69 -4.57 25.64
CA ASP A 287 -3.61 -3.94 26.58
C ASP A 287 -4.10 -2.58 26.03
N GLU A 288 -4.85 -1.81 26.82
CA GLU A 288 -5.32 -0.48 26.39
C GLU A 288 -4.19 0.53 26.16
N SER A 289 -2.99 0.30 26.68
CA SER A 289 -1.87 1.23 26.56
C SER A 289 -1.29 1.29 25.15
N VAL A 290 -1.59 0.30 24.29
CA VAL A 290 -1.16 0.29 22.88
C VAL A 290 -1.82 1.39 22.04
N THR A 291 -2.93 1.95 22.52
CA THR A 291 -3.59 3.11 21.88
C THR A 291 -2.70 4.36 21.87
N SER A 292 -1.70 4.43 22.75
CA SER A 292 -0.72 5.51 22.82
C SER A 292 0.34 5.48 21.71
N ILE A 293 0.41 4.39 20.94
CA ILE A 293 1.37 4.23 19.83
C ILE A 293 0.88 5.06 18.63
N ILE A 294 1.71 6.04 18.24
CA ILE A 294 1.43 6.96 17.13
C ILE A 294 2.13 6.47 15.86
N THR A 295 3.33 5.89 15.99
CA THR A 295 4.13 5.40 14.85
C THR A 295 4.49 3.92 15.03
N PRO A 296 4.58 3.12 13.95
CA PRO A 296 4.92 1.70 14.07
C PRO A 296 6.24 1.46 14.82
N ASN A 297 7.24 2.32 14.64
CA ASN A 297 8.54 2.21 15.32
C ASN A 297 8.47 2.35 16.85
N GLN A 298 7.42 3.00 17.39
CA GLN A 298 7.22 3.10 18.83
C GLN A 298 6.74 1.78 19.46
N THR A 299 6.24 0.82 18.67
CA THR A 299 5.86 -0.50 19.18
C THR A 299 7.06 -1.22 19.82
N ALA A 300 8.26 -1.05 19.27
CA ALA A 300 9.50 -1.61 19.81
C ALA A 300 9.85 -1.08 21.22
N LEU A 301 9.38 0.11 21.60
CA LEU A 301 9.59 0.69 22.94
C LEU A 301 8.69 0.05 24.01
N ARG A 302 7.61 -0.59 23.60
CA ARG A 302 6.65 -1.28 24.48
C ARG A 302 6.82 -2.80 24.45
N SER A 303 7.61 -3.30 23.51
CA SER A 303 7.89 -4.72 23.36
C SER A 303 8.64 -5.27 24.56
N SER A 304 8.41 -6.54 24.88
CA SER A 304 9.22 -7.34 25.80
C SER A 304 10.64 -7.59 25.25
N ASP A 305 10.79 -7.59 23.93
CA ASP A 305 12.05 -7.69 23.19
C ASP A 305 12.06 -6.65 22.05
N SER A 306 12.84 -5.58 22.23
CA SER A 306 12.90 -4.48 21.27
C SER A 306 13.55 -4.87 19.94
N ASP A 307 14.52 -5.78 19.98
CA ASP A 307 15.30 -6.16 18.80
C ASP A 307 14.49 -7.10 17.92
N ALA A 308 13.85 -8.11 18.52
CA ALA A 308 12.93 -9.00 17.82
C ALA A 308 11.74 -8.23 17.21
N MET A 309 11.21 -7.22 17.93
CA MET A 309 10.13 -6.39 17.39
C MET A 309 10.60 -5.52 16.23
N SER A 310 11.78 -4.90 16.33
CA SER A 310 12.35 -4.11 15.23
C SER A 310 12.56 -4.95 13.97
N GLU A 311 12.98 -6.21 14.12
CA GLU A 311 13.10 -7.16 13.01
C GLU A 311 11.73 -7.52 12.42
N ALA A 312 10.74 -7.82 13.27
CA ALA A 312 9.38 -8.14 12.84
C ALA A 312 8.69 -6.97 12.11
N LEU A 313 8.86 -5.74 12.58
CA LEU A 313 8.32 -4.54 11.92
C LEU A 313 8.94 -4.33 10.55
N LYS A 314 10.25 -4.59 10.39
CA LYS A 314 10.91 -4.51 9.08
C LYS A 314 10.46 -5.63 8.15
N TYR A 315 10.19 -6.82 8.67
CA TYR A 315 9.66 -7.91 7.88
C TYR A 315 8.20 -7.65 7.45
N ARG A 316 7.38 -7.10 8.36
CA ARG A 316 5.96 -6.78 8.16
C ARG A 316 5.69 -5.33 7.77
N PHE A 317 6.67 -4.67 7.15
CA PHE A 317 6.60 -3.25 6.82
C PHE A 317 5.36 -2.88 5.98
N HIS A 318 5.00 -3.74 5.02
CA HIS A 318 3.84 -3.53 4.14
C HIS A 318 2.53 -4.08 4.70
N ASP A 319 2.57 -4.77 5.84
CA ASP A 319 1.39 -5.42 6.44
C ASP A 319 0.88 -4.67 7.69
N LEU A 320 1.68 -3.78 8.29
CA LEU A 320 1.36 -3.10 9.55
C LEU A 320 1.26 -1.59 9.41
N THR A 321 0.31 -0.99 10.14
CA THR A 321 0.15 0.46 10.24
C THR A 321 -0.35 0.91 11.61
N THR A 322 -0.19 2.19 11.94
CA THR A 322 -0.88 2.83 13.08
C THR A 322 -2.11 3.64 12.64
N ASN A 323 -2.27 3.85 11.34
CA ASN A 323 -3.23 4.77 10.74
C ASN A 323 -4.08 4.05 9.68
N SER A 324 -4.95 3.14 10.12
CA SER A 324 -6.02 2.57 9.29
C SER A 324 -7.37 3.03 9.82
N LEU A 325 -8.13 3.68 8.95
CA LEU A 325 -9.50 4.13 9.19
C LEU A 325 -10.36 3.54 8.09
N SER A 326 -11.39 2.79 8.47
CA SER A 326 -12.36 2.26 7.52
C SER A 326 -13.77 2.70 7.88
N VAL A 327 -14.58 2.82 6.85
CA VAL A 327 -16.02 3.05 6.95
C VAL A 327 -16.69 1.84 6.32
N LEU A 328 -17.87 1.45 6.81
CA LEU A 328 -18.67 0.39 6.19
C LEU A 328 -19.26 0.91 4.87
N SER A 329 -18.42 0.99 3.83
CA SER A 329 -18.80 1.37 2.48
C SER A 329 -19.22 0.15 1.66
N ASP A 330 -20.10 0.40 0.69
CA ASP A 330 -20.43 -0.54 -0.36
C ASP A 330 -19.58 -0.22 -1.59
N THR A 331 -18.58 -1.06 -1.89
CA THR A 331 -17.71 -0.88 -3.05
C THR A 331 -18.36 -1.30 -4.36
N TYR A 332 -19.44 -2.09 -4.33
CA TYR A 332 -20.18 -2.51 -5.51
C TYR A 332 -21.13 -1.39 -5.96
N ALA A 333 -21.91 -0.84 -5.03
CA ALA A 333 -22.93 0.16 -5.33
C ALA A 333 -22.57 1.60 -5.00
N GLY A 334 -21.48 1.82 -4.26
CA GLY A 334 -21.10 3.13 -3.73
C GLY A 334 -21.87 3.49 -2.46
N GLY A 335 -21.34 4.44 -1.70
CA GLY A 335 -21.93 4.91 -0.45
C GLY A 335 -21.73 3.94 0.73
N LEU A 336 -22.60 4.06 1.75
CA LEU A 336 -22.55 3.23 2.97
C LEU A 336 -23.33 1.92 2.78
N LYS A 337 -22.86 0.83 3.41
CA LYS A 337 -23.59 -0.43 3.49
C LYS A 337 -24.96 -0.21 4.14
N ARG A 338 -26.01 -0.65 3.44
CA ARG A 338 -27.41 -0.53 3.90
C ARG A 338 -27.85 -1.71 4.76
N ASP A 339 -27.36 -2.90 4.43
CA ASP A 339 -27.68 -4.11 5.16
C ASP A 339 -26.58 -4.42 6.18
N LEU A 340 -26.93 -4.30 7.46
CA LEU A 340 -26.08 -4.66 8.60
C LEU A 340 -26.55 -5.94 9.29
N SER A 341 -27.36 -6.76 8.62
CA SER A 341 -27.90 -8.00 9.19
C SER A 341 -26.80 -8.95 9.66
N ILE A 342 -25.57 -8.85 9.12
CA ILE A 342 -24.40 -9.58 9.63
C ILE A 342 -24.04 -9.23 11.08
N LEU A 343 -24.28 -7.98 11.51
CA LEU A 343 -24.11 -7.56 12.91
C LEU A 343 -25.29 -8.01 13.79
N LEU A 344 -26.45 -8.23 13.17
CA LEU A 344 -27.69 -8.65 13.84
C LEU A 344 -27.94 -10.16 13.76
N ALA A 345 -27.11 -10.92 13.04
CA ALA A 345 -27.10 -12.38 12.96
C ALA A 345 -26.64 -12.98 14.30
N ARG A 346 -27.40 -12.64 15.34
CA ARG A 346 -27.41 -13.23 16.65
C ARG A 346 -28.37 -14.40 16.54
N ASP A 347 -27.90 -15.61 16.81
CA ASP A 347 -28.81 -16.66 17.25
C ASP A 347 -29.38 -16.24 18.63
N PRO A 348 -30.68 -15.95 18.76
CA PRO A 348 -31.25 -15.61 20.05
C PRO A 348 -31.50 -16.84 20.93
N SER A 349 -31.16 -18.05 20.48
CA SER A 349 -31.56 -19.31 21.14
C SER A 349 -30.44 -20.19 21.69
N SER A 350 -29.16 -19.88 21.50
CA SER A 350 -28.08 -20.74 22.04
C SER A 350 -27.75 -20.42 23.50
N GLY A 351 -28.65 -20.82 24.41
CA GLY A 351 -28.32 -21.14 25.79
C GLY A 351 -27.55 -22.47 25.94
N ASN A 352 -26.82 -22.89 24.90
CA ASN A 352 -26.04 -24.13 24.91
C ASN A 352 -24.62 -23.87 24.37
N THR A 353 -23.62 -24.13 25.21
CA THR A 353 -22.20 -23.79 25.04
C THR A 353 -21.44 -24.73 24.11
N THR A 354 -22.10 -25.36 23.15
CA THR A 354 -21.45 -26.23 22.17
C THR A 354 -22.18 -26.08 20.85
N ASP A 355 -21.78 -25.13 20.03
CA ASP A 355 -22.14 -25.20 18.61
C ASP A 355 -20.89 -25.04 17.76
N ASN A 356 -20.57 -26.15 17.12
CA ASN A 356 -19.49 -26.30 16.17
C ASN A 356 -19.90 -25.54 14.91
N TYR A 357 -19.11 -24.53 14.55
CA TYR A 357 -19.15 -23.94 13.23
C TYR A 357 -18.68 -24.99 12.23
N VAL A 358 -19.62 -25.72 11.62
CA VAL A 358 -19.34 -26.55 10.45
C VAL A 358 -19.49 -25.64 9.22
N PRO A 359 -18.41 -25.36 8.47
CA PRO A 359 -18.55 -24.67 7.20
C PRO A 359 -19.18 -25.67 6.21
N ASN A 360 -20.37 -25.36 5.72
CA ASN A 360 -20.90 -26.09 4.56
C ASN A 360 -20.03 -25.75 3.34
N ALA A 361 -19.65 -26.83 2.65
CA ALA A 361 -18.86 -26.85 1.42
C ALA A 361 -19.59 -26.24 0.22
#